data_AF-A0A849V805-F1
#
_entry.id   AF-A0A849V805-F1
#
_cell.length_a   1.000
_cell.length_b   1.000
_cell.length_c   1.000
_cell.angle_alpha   90.00
_cell.angle_beta   90.00
_cell.angle_gamma   90.00
#
_symmetry.space_group_name_H-M   'P 1'
#
loop_
_entity.id
_entity.type
_entity.pdbx_description
1 polymer ?
#
loop_
_entity_poly.entity_id
_entity_poly.type
_entity_poly.pdbx_seq_one_letter_code
_entity_poly.pdbx_strand_id
1 'polypeptide(L)'
;MQHKYRIFFAIILASMLMFARVSPTLAAPPPNPIGVWDLSGYDQANNLWVASLVLIHGKNNAIIGFADWAANTGLGGREYVAGTYDATTRTLKFHGTKTLYPRGIVRGSYMAVFSADGNNLINGKWSASNAAIPGKWIAKRIVLK
;
A
#
# COMPACT_ATOMS: atom_id res chain seq x y z
N MET A 1 -9.62 48.10 76.94
CA MET A 1 -8.84 46.92 76.47
C MET A 1 -9.85 45.81 76.16
N GLN A 2 -10.06 45.50 74.87
CA GLN A 2 -9.63 44.24 74.22
C GLN A 2 -10.31 43.00 74.83
N HIS A 3 -11.09 42.13 74.17
CA HIS A 3 -11.12 41.56 72.81
C HIS A 3 -12.58 41.11 72.47
N LYS A 4 -13.16 41.32 71.28
CA LYS A 4 -12.92 40.82 69.90
C LYS A 4 -13.43 39.39 69.58
N TYR A 5 -14.56 39.37 68.85
CA TYR A 5 -14.98 38.57 67.67
C TYR A 5 -14.96 37.02 67.64
N ARG A 6 -16.20 36.48 67.60
CA ARG A 6 -16.82 35.50 66.66
C ARG A 6 -15.91 34.73 65.68
N ILE A 7 -16.03 33.40 65.66
CA ILE A 7 -15.53 32.51 64.60
C ILE A 7 -16.72 31.98 63.78
N PHE A 8 -16.68 32.23 62.47
CA PHE A 8 -17.59 31.74 61.43
C PHE A 8 -16.97 30.56 60.66
N PHE A 9 -17.86 29.77 60.05
CA PHE A 9 -17.70 28.63 59.14
C PHE A 9 -16.62 28.72 58.03
N ALA A 10 -16.08 27.56 57.61
CA ALA A 10 -16.04 27.13 56.20
C ALA A 10 -15.61 25.65 56.05
N ILE A 11 -16.46 24.83 55.44
CA ILE A 11 -16.10 23.50 54.91
C ILE A 11 -15.80 23.69 53.42
N ILE A 12 -14.58 23.39 52.98
CA ILE A 12 -14.18 23.43 51.57
C ILE A 12 -14.35 22.01 50.99
N LEU A 13 -15.25 21.85 50.02
CA LEU A 13 -15.40 20.65 49.22
C LEU A 13 -14.53 20.78 47.96
N ALA A 14 -13.49 19.96 47.84
CA ALA A 14 -12.64 19.93 46.66
C ALA A 14 -13.22 18.96 45.60
N SER A 15 -13.82 19.52 44.55
CA SER A 15 -14.22 18.76 43.36
C SER A 15 -13.02 18.54 42.44
N MET A 16 -12.54 17.30 42.37
CA MET A 16 -11.44 16.89 41.49
C MET A 16 -12.01 16.58 40.10
N LEU A 17 -11.88 17.51 39.15
CA LEU A 17 -12.16 17.24 37.73
C LEU A 17 -11.07 16.32 37.17
N MET A 18 -11.41 15.05 36.95
CA MET A 18 -10.62 14.14 36.12
C MET A 18 -10.75 14.55 34.66
N PHE A 19 -9.78 15.29 34.12
CA PHE A 19 -9.60 15.40 32.68
C PHE A 19 -8.94 14.11 32.18
N ALA A 20 -9.73 13.21 31.60
CA ALA A 20 -9.18 12.13 30.80
C ALA A 20 -8.36 12.73 29.65
N ARG A 21 -7.04 12.53 29.67
CA ARG A 21 -6.19 12.87 28.53
C ARG A 21 -6.53 11.91 27.39
N VAL A 22 -7.41 12.34 26.48
CA VAL A 22 -7.52 11.70 25.18
C VAL A 22 -6.22 12.02 24.46
N SER A 23 -5.28 11.08 24.47
CA SER A 23 -4.11 11.19 23.60
C SER A 23 -4.64 11.07 22.17
N PRO A 24 -4.44 12.06 21.30
CA PRO A 24 -4.79 11.90 19.89
C PRO A 24 -3.94 10.75 19.36
N THR A 25 -4.57 9.61 19.05
CA THR A 25 -3.91 8.58 18.27
C THR A 25 -3.57 9.21 16.93
N LEU A 26 -2.27 9.43 16.66
CA LEU A 26 -1.84 9.84 15.33
C LEU A 26 -2.41 8.82 14.35
N ALA A 27 -3.25 9.29 13.42
CA ALA A 27 -3.73 8.45 12.34
C ALA A 27 -2.52 7.82 11.65
N ALA A 28 -2.57 6.49 11.44
CA ALA A 28 -1.52 5.82 10.70
C ALA A 28 -1.36 6.52 9.33
N PRO A 29 -0.12 6.74 8.86
CA PRO A 29 0.09 7.34 7.56
C PRO A 29 -0.66 6.53 6.50
N PRO A 30 -1.22 7.19 5.48
CA PRO A 30 -1.98 6.48 4.45
C PRO A 30 -1.11 5.38 3.83
N PRO A 31 -1.68 4.20 3.53
CA PRO A 31 -0.91 3.11 2.96
C PRO A 31 -0.22 3.57 1.68
N ASN A 32 1.08 3.24 1.54
CA ASN A 32 1.92 3.63 0.40
C ASN A 32 2.33 2.38 -0.38
N PRO A 33 2.15 2.30 -1.71
CA PRO A 33 2.53 1.13 -2.50
C PRO A 33 4.05 0.92 -2.70
N ILE A 34 4.90 1.87 -2.31
CA ILE A 34 6.36 1.70 -2.38
C ILE A 34 6.80 0.48 -1.56
N GLY A 35 7.70 -0.32 -2.12
CA GLY A 35 8.31 -1.51 -1.49
C GLY A 35 8.46 -2.69 -2.45
N VAL A 36 8.78 -3.84 -1.87
CA VAL A 36 8.92 -5.11 -2.58
C VAL A 36 7.68 -5.97 -2.33
N TRP A 37 7.21 -6.62 -3.38
CA TRP A 37 5.96 -7.35 -3.43
C TRP A 37 6.19 -8.72 -4.07
N ASP A 38 5.64 -9.75 -3.44
CA ASP A 38 5.53 -11.10 -3.99
C ASP A 38 4.16 -11.23 -4.67
N LEU A 39 4.15 -11.24 -6.00
CA LEU A 39 2.97 -11.22 -6.84
C LEU A 39 2.69 -12.62 -7.39
N SER A 40 1.41 -13.02 -7.36
CA SER A 40 0.93 -14.21 -8.08
C SER A 40 -0.41 -13.96 -8.76
N GLY A 41 -0.66 -14.63 -9.87
CA GLY A 41 -1.89 -14.48 -10.62
C GLY A 41 -2.05 -15.48 -11.75
N TYR A 42 -3.24 -15.48 -12.36
CA TYR A 42 -3.56 -16.33 -13.51
C TYR A 42 -4.04 -15.47 -14.68
N ASP A 43 -3.57 -15.79 -15.89
CA ASP A 43 -4.19 -15.27 -17.13
C ASP A 43 -5.47 -16.04 -17.49
N GLN A 44 -6.18 -15.56 -18.50
CA GLN A 44 -7.37 -16.22 -19.05
C GLN A 44 -7.09 -17.55 -19.75
N ALA A 45 -5.82 -17.88 -20.03
CA ALA A 45 -5.40 -19.19 -20.50
C ALA A 45 -5.00 -20.12 -19.35
N ASN A 46 -5.24 -19.70 -18.10
CA ASN A 46 -4.96 -20.44 -16.88
C ASN A 46 -3.45 -20.72 -16.65
N ASN A 47 -2.56 -19.92 -17.24
CA ASN A 47 -1.15 -19.96 -16.90
C ASN A 47 -0.94 -19.24 -15.56
N LEU A 48 -0.17 -19.86 -14.68
CA LEU A 48 0.26 -19.24 -13.43
C LEU A 48 1.43 -18.30 -13.72
N TRP A 49 1.29 -17.07 -13.26
CA TRP A 49 2.32 -16.04 -13.29
C TRP A 49 2.71 -15.67 -11.85
N VAL A 50 4.02 -15.58 -11.61
CA VAL A 50 4.60 -15.02 -10.39
C VAL A 50 5.55 -13.88 -10.73
N ALA A 51 5.70 -12.92 -9.83
CA ALA A 51 6.71 -11.89 -9.97
C ALA A 51 7.19 -11.31 -8.64
N SER A 52 8.47 -10.92 -8.61
CA SER A 52 8.94 -9.92 -7.66
C SER A 52 8.69 -8.53 -8.24
N LEU A 53 7.76 -7.78 -7.65
CA LEU A 53 7.45 -6.40 -8.02
C LEU A 53 8.14 -5.45 -7.04
N VAL A 54 9.02 -4.61 -7.56
CA VAL A 54 9.72 -3.57 -6.80
C VAL A 54 9.20 -2.21 -7.23
N LEU A 55 8.64 -1.46 -6.30
CA LEU A 55 8.16 -0.09 -6.51
C LEU A 55 8.94 0.88 -5.64
N ILE A 56 9.43 1.96 -6.24
CA ILE A 56 10.17 3.04 -5.58
C ILE A 56 9.64 4.41 -6.00
N HIS A 57 9.99 5.43 -5.22
CA HIS A 57 9.75 6.82 -5.62
C HIS A 57 10.71 7.21 -6.75
N GLY A 58 10.13 7.71 -7.84
CA GLY A 58 10.82 8.38 -8.92
C GLY A 58 10.83 9.90 -8.74
N LYS A 59 11.21 10.61 -9.79
CA LYS A 59 11.16 12.09 -9.81
C LYS A 59 9.70 12.57 -9.69
N ASN A 60 9.50 13.70 -9.00
CA ASN A 60 8.19 14.35 -8.83
C ASN A 60 7.12 13.43 -8.22
N ASN A 61 7.49 12.56 -7.26
CA ASN A 61 6.61 11.59 -6.62
C ASN A 61 5.96 10.57 -7.59
N ALA A 62 6.52 10.38 -8.79
CA ALA A 62 6.12 9.30 -9.66
C ALA A 62 6.45 7.96 -8.99
N ILE A 63 5.63 6.93 -9.25
CA ILE A 63 5.98 5.56 -8.86
C ILE A 63 6.68 4.92 -10.05
N ILE A 64 7.88 4.39 -9.83
CA ILE A 64 8.64 3.65 -10.85
C ILE A 64 9.13 2.33 -10.25
N GLY A 65 9.54 1.41 -11.10
CA GLY A 65 9.96 0.11 -10.61
C GLY A 65 10.24 -0.92 -11.68
N PHE A 66 10.21 -2.18 -11.28
CA PHE A 66 10.19 -3.31 -12.20
C PHE A 66 9.43 -4.50 -11.61
N ALA A 67 8.96 -5.38 -12.48
CA ALA A 67 8.46 -6.71 -12.17
C ALA A 67 9.32 -7.77 -12.85
N ASP A 68 9.83 -8.73 -12.09
CA ASP A 68 10.53 -9.90 -12.62
C ASP A 68 9.54 -11.05 -12.77
N TRP A 69 9.00 -11.22 -13.98
CA TRP A 69 7.96 -12.19 -14.30
C TRP A 69 8.53 -13.59 -14.56
N ALA A 70 7.83 -14.59 -14.06
CA ALA A 70 7.98 -15.98 -14.45
C ALA A 70 6.60 -16.65 -14.56
N ALA A 71 6.37 -17.38 -15.64
CA ALA A 71 5.21 -18.23 -15.84
C ALA A 71 5.56 -19.70 -15.65
N ASN A 72 4.58 -20.52 -15.26
CA ASN A 72 4.72 -21.97 -15.24
C ASN A 72 5.04 -22.59 -16.62
N THR A 73 4.78 -21.87 -17.70
CA THR A 73 5.10 -22.25 -19.09
C THR A 73 6.55 -21.95 -19.48
N GLY A 74 7.36 -21.39 -18.58
CA GLY A 74 8.74 -21.00 -18.85
C GLY A 74 8.90 -19.62 -19.51
N LEU A 75 7.79 -18.92 -19.79
CA LEU A 75 7.81 -17.52 -20.19
C LEU A 75 8.24 -16.62 -19.02
N GLY A 76 8.78 -15.44 -19.32
CA GLY A 76 9.20 -14.50 -18.28
C GLY A 76 10.16 -13.42 -18.75
N GLY A 77 10.71 -12.68 -17.79
CA GLY A 77 11.66 -11.59 -18.03
C GLY A 77 11.38 -10.42 -17.10
N ARG A 78 12.21 -9.38 -17.19
CA ARG A 78 12.01 -8.15 -16.42
C ARG A 78 11.20 -7.15 -17.22
N GLU A 79 10.20 -6.56 -16.58
CA GLU A 79 9.45 -5.43 -17.10
C GLU A 79 9.66 -4.23 -16.19
N TYR A 80 10.18 -3.13 -16.72
CA TYR A 80 10.23 -1.86 -16.03
C TYR A 80 8.86 -1.20 -16.07
N VAL A 81 8.45 -0.61 -14.96
CA VAL A 81 7.10 -0.06 -14.81
C VAL A 81 7.12 1.39 -14.33
N ALA A 82 6.08 2.13 -14.71
CA ALA A 82 5.77 3.45 -14.18
C ALA A 82 4.28 3.54 -13.83
N GLY A 83 3.94 4.27 -12.77
CA GLY A 83 2.58 4.28 -12.24
C GLY A 83 2.24 5.45 -11.34
N THR A 84 1.00 5.42 -10.89
CA THR A 84 0.39 6.39 -9.99
C THR A 84 -0.40 5.66 -8.90
N TYR A 85 -0.56 6.35 -7.78
CA TYR A 85 -1.35 5.87 -6.65
C TYR A 85 -2.33 6.94 -6.21
N ASP A 86 -3.59 6.54 -6.11
CA ASP A 86 -4.65 7.36 -5.53
C ASP A 86 -4.88 6.87 -4.10
N ALA A 87 -4.48 7.69 -3.12
CA ALA A 87 -4.63 7.38 -1.70
C ALA A 87 -6.09 7.37 -1.23
N THR A 88 -6.99 8.09 -1.91
CA THR A 88 -8.42 8.15 -1.57
C THR A 88 -9.09 6.82 -1.92
N THR A 89 -8.83 6.30 -3.12
CA THR A 89 -9.38 5.02 -3.57
C THR A 89 -8.49 3.82 -3.24
N ARG A 90 -7.27 4.06 -2.71
CA ARG A 90 -6.20 3.08 -2.51
C ARG A 90 -5.85 2.31 -3.78
N THR A 91 -6.01 2.96 -4.94
CA THR A 91 -5.80 2.30 -6.24
C THR A 91 -4.39 2.57 -6.73
N LEU A 92 -3.63 1.51 -6.96
CA LEU A 92 -2.37 1.52 -7.67
C LEU A 92 -2.65 1.21 -9.15
N LYS A 93 -2.17 2.07 -10.05
CA LYS A 93 -2.16 1.82 -11.51
C LYS A 93 -0.73 1.95 -12.02
N PHE A 94 -0.27 0.99 -12.83
CA PHE A 94 1.04 1.07 -13.46
C PHE A 94 1.03 0.41 -14.84
N HIS A 95 2.02 0.74 -15.66
CA HIS A 95 2.18 0.19 -16.99
C HIS A 95 3.65 -0.10 -17.27
N GLY A 96 3.90 -1.07 -18.14
CA GLY A 96 5.22 -1.38 -18.66
C GLY A 96 5.78 -0.25 -19.51
N THR A 97 7.02 0.14 -19.25
CA THR A 97 7.76 1.14 -20.04
C THR A 97 8.78 0.46 -20.96
N LYS A 98 9.43 -0.61 -20.48
CA LYS A 98 10.47 -1.38 -21.20
C LYS A 98 10.52 -2.82 -20.69
N THR A 99 10.88 -3.77 -21.55
CA THR A 99 11.23 -5.14 -21.16
C THR A 99 12.74 -5.40 -21.29
N LEU A 100 13.26 -6.31 -20.48
CA LEU A 100 14.64 -6.78 -20.47
C LEU A 100 14.66 -8.31 -20.39
N TYR A 101 15.42 -8.94 -21.29
CA TYR A 101 15.47 -10.39 -21.49
C TYR A 101 14.08 -11.05 -21.65
N PRO A 102 13.20 -10.54 -22.53
CA PRO A 102 11.85 -11.08 -22.66
C PRO A 102 11.87 -12.48 -23.27
N ARG A 103 11.22 -13.42 -22.59
CA ARG A 103 10.85 -14.74 -23.09
C ARG A 103 9.32 -14.78 -23.18
N GLY A 104 8.78 -14.21 -24.25
CA GLY A 104 7.33 -14.16 -24.51
C GLY A 104 6.50 -13.22 -23.63
N ILE A 105 7.13 -12.36 -22.82
CA ILE A 105 6.43 -11.27 -22.12
C ILE A 105 6.40 -10.00 -22.96
N VAL A 106 5.32 -9.23 -22.82
CA VAL A 106 5.15 -7.90 -23.41
C VAL A 106 4.78 -6.90 -22.32
N ARG A 107 4.81 -5.61 -22.65
CA ARG A 107 4.43 -4.55 -21.71
C ARG A 107 2.94 -4.63 -21.38
N GLY A 108 2.61 -4.65 -20.10
CA GLY A 108 1.23 -4.72 -19.61
C GLY A 108 0.73 -3.39 -19.06
N SER A 109 -0.58 -3.35 -18.79
CA SER A 109 -1.22 -2.33 -17.94
C SER A 109 -1.85 -3.02 -16.74
N TYR A 110 -1.61 -2.47 -15.55
CA TYR A 110 -1.89 -3.13 -14.29
C TYR A 110 -2.66 -2.20 -13.36
N MET A 111 -3.55 -2.80 -12.58
CA MET A 111 -4.26 -2.11 -11.51
C MET A 111 -4.44 -3.05 -10.32
N ALA A 112 -4.34 -2.54 -9.10
CA ALA A 112 -4.76 -3.23 -7.89
C ALA A 112 -5.22 -2.23 -6.81
N VAL A 113 -5.88 -2.75 -5.78
CA VAL A 113 -6.31 -1.99 -4.61
C VAL A 113 -5.46 -2.38 -3.42
N PHE A 114 -5.03 -1.39 -2.64
CA PHE A 114 -4.32 -1.61 -1.40
C PHE A 114 -5.26 -2.08 -0.29
N SER A 115 -4.90 -3.16 0.39
CA SER A 115 -5.62 -3.59 1.58
C SER A 115 -5.54 -2.55 2.69
N ALA A 116 -6.52 -2.53 3.59
CA ALA A 116 -6.60 -1.53 4.66
C ALA A 116 -5.41 -1.61 5.64
N ASP A 117 -4.87 -2.81 5.84
CA ASP A 117 -3.71 -3.09 6.68
C ASP A 117 -2.36 -2.76 6.01
N GLY A 118 -2.38 -2.41 4.72
CA GLY A 118 -1.19 -2.02 3.96
C GLY A 118 -0.24 -3.14 3.54
N ASN A 119 -0.65 -4.40 3.74
CA ASN A 119 0.21 -5.56 3.51
C ASN A 119 -0.05 -6.28 2.18
N ASN A 120 -1.13 -5.95 1.48
CA ASN A 120 -1.54 -6.65 0.27
C ASN A 120 -2.00 -5.69 -0.83
N LEU A 121 -1.72 -6.09 -2.07
CA LEU A 121 -2.38 -5.61 -3.27
C LEU A 121 -3.43 -6.67 -3.66
N ILE A 122 -4.69 -6.27 -3.67
CA ILE A 122 -5.84 -7.15 -3.91
C ILE A 122 -6.62 -6.67 -5.14
N ASN A 123 -7.51 -7.54 -5.66
CA ASN A 123 -8.31 -7.26 -6.86
C ASN A 123 -7.45 -6.84 -8.06
N GLY A 124 -6.23 -7.38 -8.14
CA GLY A 124 -5.30 -7.07 -9.19
C GLY A 124 -5.81 -7.54 -10.54
N LYS A 125 -5.66 -6.70 -11.56
CA LYS A 125 -5.91 -7.06 -12.96
C LYS A 125 -4.74 -6.60 -13.80
N TRP A 126 -4.38 -7.39 -14.80
CA TRP A 126 -3.58 -6.90 -15.91
C TRP A 126 -4.40 -6.99 -17.19
N SER A 127 -4.30 -5.96 -18.00
CA SER A 127 -4.79 -5.95 -19.37
C SER A 127 -3.62 -5.98 -20.34
N ALA A 128 -3.95 -6.43 -21.53
CA ALA A 128 -3.00 -6.63 -22.60
C ALA A 128 -3.19 -5.59 -23.71
N SER A 129 -2.08 -5.07 -24.24
CA SER A 129 -2.04 -4.76 -25.67
C SER A 129 -2.04 -6.07 -26.48
N ASN A 130 -2.40 -6.04 -27.76
CA ASN A 130 -2.67 -7.15 -28.71
C ASN A 130 -1.94 -8.51 -28.60
N ALA A 131 -0.90 -8.69 -27.78
CA ALA A 131 -0.12 -9.91 -27.62
C ALA A 131 -0.12 -10.52 -26.20
N ALA A 132 -0.55 -9.82 -25.15
CA ALA A 132 -0.67 -10.43 -23.81
C ALA A 132 -2.05 -11.06 -23.60
N ILE A 133 -2.14 -12.03 -22.69
CA ILE A 133 -3.42 -12.61 -22.26
C ILE A 133 -3.80 -11.92 -20.95
N PRO A 134 -4.96 -11.22 -20.86
CA PRO A 134 -5.40 -10.57 -19.63
C PRO A 134 -5.53 -11.55 -18.45
N GLY A 135 -5.49 -11.02 -17.23
CA GLY A 135 -5.56 -11.87 -16.05
C GLY A 135 -5.79 -11.12 -14.74
N LYS A 136 -5.79 -11.89 -13.66
CA LYS A 136 -6.02 -11.42 -12.29
C LYS A 136 -4.82 -11.78 -11.42
N TRP A 137 -4.51 -10.91 -10.47
CA TRP A 137 -3.41 -11.11 -9.53
C TRP A 137 -3.72 -10.60 -8.13
N ILE A 138 -2.89 -11.05 -7.20
CA ILE A 138 -2.71 -10.48 -5.88
C ILE A 138 -1.21 -10.32 -5.63
N ALA A 139 -0.83 -9.46 -4.69
CA ALA A 139 0.54 -9.43 -4.21
C ALA A 139 0.60 -9.19 -2.70
N LYS A 140 1.58 -9.81 -2.06
CA LYS A 140 1.86 -9.64 -0.65
C LYS A 140 3.15 -8.83 -0.48
N ARG A 141 3.13 -7.88 0.45
CA ARG A 141 4.31 -7.10 0.79
C ARG A 141 5.38 -8.01 1.40
N ILE A 142 6.60 -7.91 0.89
CA ILE A 142 7.78 -8.51 1.51
C ILE A 142 8.34 -7.49 2.51
N VAL A 143 8.34 -7.86 3.79
CA VAL A 143 9.00 -7.08 4.85
C VAL A 143 10.29 -7.81 5.18
N LEU A 144 11.43 -7.20 4.80
CA LEU A 144 12.73 -7.68 5.25
C LEU A 144 12.83 -7.40 6.75
N LYS A 145 13.08 -8.46 7.53
CA LYS A 145 13.33 -8.40 8.96
C LYS A 145 14.80 -8.09 9.23
#